data_AF-A0AAE3FP93-F1
#
_entry.id   AF-A0AAE3FP93-F1
#
_cell.length_a   1.000
_cell.length_b   1.000
_cell.length_c   1.000
_cell.angle_alpha   90.00
_cell.angle_beta   90.00
_cell.angle_gamma   90.00
#
_symmetry.space_group_name_H-M   'P 1'
#
loop_
_entity.id
_entity.type
_entity.pdbx_description
1 polymer ?
#
loop_
_entity_poly.entity_id
_entity_poly.type
_entity_poly.pdbx_seq_one_letter_code
_entity_poly.pdbx_strand_id
1 'polypeptide(L)'
;MPGNASWGELLVGAYHQLLNECELVNYNNRSAEPGNQMETDVLAIKNDSENNKQHIYVCEVVTHLGGSLYSGTPDDKEGWWMDYSNTSSYHYSLETLWRKFIDAHQYVDETFPNAEYSFQFWAPVVTGSQNHGYLIQGLEKLEDEFEDETGEQLELITNAKYSDRIEDLRDKAKDDTSNYGSPAFRFLQILENLE
;
A
#
# COMPACT_ATOMS: atom_id res chain seq x y z
N MET A 1 -18.02 10.70 -8.41
CA MET A 1 -17.29 9.45 -8.07
C MET A 1 -15.82 9.80 -8.07
N PRO A 2 -15.00 9.36 -7.10
CA PRO A 2 -13.55 9.57 -7.19
C PRO A 2 -13.11 8.87 -8.48
N GLY A 3 -12.64 9.66 -9.45
CA GLY A 3 -12.64 9.24 -10.86
C GLY A 3 -11.64 8.17 -11.23
N ASN A 4 -10.69 7.81 -10.35
CA ASN A 4 -9.52 7.02 -10.76
C ASN A 4 -9.11 5.87 -9.80
N ALA A 5 -9.82 5.64 -8.68
CA ALA A 5 -9.39 4.62 -7.73
C ALA A 5 -9.88 3.20 -8.08
N SER A 6 -8.98 2.21 -8.04
CA SER A 6 -9.36 0.80 -8.22
C SER A 6 -10.10 0.25 -6.99
N TRP A 7 -10.80 -0.88 -7.14
CA TRP A 7 -11.50 -1.51 -6.00
C TRP A 7 -10.55 -1.93 -4.87
N GLY A 8 -9.31 -2.31 -5.19
CA GLY A 8 -8.31 -2.63 -4.17
C GLY A 8 -7.89 -1.40 -3.39
N GLU A 9 -7.62 -0.29 -4.08
CA GLU A 9 -7.35 1.00 -3.43
C GLU A 9 -8.51 1.41 -2.53
N LEU A 10 -9.75 1.31 -3.00
CA LEU A 10 -10.93 1.66 -2.21
C LEU A 10 -11.07 0.78 -0.95
N LEU A 11 -10.68 -0.49 -1.00
CA LEU A 11 -10.65 -1.38 0.17
C LEU A 11 -9.56 -0.94 1.17
N VAL A 12 -8.35 -0.65 0.69
CA VAL A 12 -7.24 -0.17 1.54
C VAL A 12 -7.60 1.19 2.17
N GLY A 13 -8.16 2.11 1.39
CA GLY A 13 -8.63 3.39 1.90
C GLY A 13 -9.76 3.25 2.93
N ALA A 14 -10.71 2.33 2.70
CA ALA A 14 -11.73 1.99 3.69
C ALA A 14 -11.12 1.42 4.97
N TYR A 15 -10.12 0.54 4.86
CA TYR A 15 -9.41 0.00 6.01
C TYR A 15 -8.81 1.13 6.86
N HIS A 16 -8.06 2.06 6.25
CA HIS A 16 -7.46 3.17 7.00
C HIS A 16 -8.50 4.12 7.59
N GLN A 17 -9.57 4.43 6.86
CA GLN A 17 -10.62 5.31 7.35
C GLN A 17 -11.36 4.70 8.56
N LEU A 18 -11.67 3.40 8.53
CA LEU A 18 -12.56 2.78 9.53
C LEU A 18 -11.83 2.09 10.67
N LEU A 19 -10.67 1.47 10.41
CA LEU A 19 -9.93 0.67 11.40
C LEU A 19 -8.79 1.47 12.01
N ASN A 20 -8.07 2.26 11.21
CA ASN A 20 -7.05 3.17 11.73
C ASN A 20 -7.63 4.54 12.12
N GLU A 21 -8.91 4.80 11.83
CA GLU A 21 -9.62 6.04 12.13
C GLU A 21 -9.00 7.28 11.45
N CYS A 22 -8.45 7.11 10.23
CA CYS A 22 -7.91 8.23 9.47
C CYS A 22 -9.03 9.18 9.03
N GLU A 23 -8.87 10.48 9.27
CA GLU A 23 -9.89 11.48 8.91
C GLU A 23 -9.88 11.82 7.43
N LEU A 24 -8.71 11.70 6.77
CA LEU A 24 -8.56 11.94 5.34
C LEU A 24 -7.99 10.71 4.66
N VAL A 25 -8.58 10.34 3.53
CA VAL A 25 -8.05 9.33 2.62
C VAL A 25 -8.10 9.89 1.19
N ASN A 26 -6.94 10.01 0.58
CA ASN A 26 -6.78 10.42 -0.80
C ASN A 26 -6.26 9.25 -1.64
N TYR A 27 -6.68 9.21 -2.90
CA TYR A 27 -6.34 8.14 -3.84
C TYR A 27 -5.61 8.70 -5.05
N ASN A 28 -4.70 7.91 -5.64
CA ASN A 28 -3.94 8.27 -6.84
C ASN A 28 -3.26 9.64 -6.70
N ASN A 29 -2.60 9.88 -5.56
CA ASN A 29 -1.94 11.14 -5.30
C ASN A 29 -0.71 11.25 -6.20
N ARG A 30 -0.57 12.43 -6.82
CA ARG A 30 0.57 12.73 -7.68
C ARG A 30 1.17 14.05 -7.27
N SER A 31 2.50 14.16 -7.38
CA SER A 31 3.16 15.45 -7.19
C SER A 31 2.63 16.47 -8.22
N ALA A 32 2.44 17.70 -7.77
CA ALA A 32 2.04 18.81 -8.64
C ALA A 32 3.24 19.44 -9.38
N GLU A 33 4.46 19.07 -9.01
CA GLU A 33 5.68 19.66 -9.57
C GLU A 33 5.99 19.09 -10.97
N PRO A 34 6.16 19.95 -11.99
CA PRO A 34 6.50 19.49 -13.34
C PRO A 34 7.83 18.72 -13.36
N GLY A 35 7.76 17.42 -13.66
CA GLY A 35 8.92 16.53 -13.71
C GLY A 35 9.08 15.63 -12.49
N ASN A 36 8.35 15.90 -11.40
CA ASN A 36 8.20 14.97 -10.28
C ASN A 36 7.01 14.04 -10.58
N GLN A 37 7.32 12.77 -10.89
CA GLN A 37 6.32 11.77 -11.28
C GLN A 37 5.84 10.92 -10.10
N MET A 38 6.10 11.33 -8.85
CA MET A 38 5.64 10.58 -7.69
C MET A 38 4.15 10.28 -7.83
N GLU A 39 3.80 9.00 -7.68
CA GLU A 39 2.45 8.48 -7.67
C GLU A 39 2.33 7.50 -6.50
N THR A 40 1.42 7.77 -5.56
CA THR A 40 1.06 6.84 -4.49
C THR A 40 -0.43 6.53 -4.55
N ASP A 41 -0.76 5.26 -4.43
CA ASP A 41 -2.10 4.75 -4.68
C ASP A 41 -3.08 5.20 -3.60
N VAL A 42 -2.68 5.13 -2.32
CA VAL A 42 -3.48 5.61 -1.18
C VAL A 42 -2.60 6.37 -0.19
N LEU A 43 -3.03 7.57 0.18
CA LEU A 43 -2.47 8.35 1.28
C LEU A 43 -3.56 8.60 2.31
N ALA A 44 -3.38 8.13 3.54
CA ALA A 44 -4.33 8.33 4.63
C ALA A 44 -3.69 9.08 5.79
N ILE A 45 -4.42 10.04 6.36
CA ILE A 45 -3.92 10.91 7.42
C ILE A 45 -4.77 10.67 8.66
N LYS A 46 -4.10 10.32 9.76
CA LYS A 46 -4.66 10.34 11.11
C LYS A 46 -4.10 11.53 11.87
N ASN A 47 -4.98 12.34 12.45
CA ASN A 47 -4.59 13.47 13.27
C ASN A 47 -4.66 13.08 14.74
N ASP A 48 -3.53 13.10 15.42
CA ASP A 48 -3.48 13.02 16.87
C ASP A 48 -3.59 14.45 17.43
N SER A 49 -4.83 14.87 17.67
CA SER A 49 -5.12 16.19 18.22
C SER A 49 -4.60 16.38 19.66
N GLU A 50 -4.39 15.29 20.41
CA GLU A 50 -3.91 15.36 21.80
C GLU A 50 -2.41 15.66 21.83
N ASN A 51 -1.64 15.05 20.93
CA ASN A 51 -0.19 15.24 20.83
C ASN A 51 0.22 16.25 19.75
N ASN A 52 -0.74 16.84 19.03
CA ASN A 52 -0.51 17.73 17.90
C ASN A 52 0.45 17.10 16.87
N LYS A 53 0.23 15.81 16.57
CA LYS A 53 0.99 15.03 15.60
C LYS A 53 0.08 14.53 14.49
N GLN A 54 0.68 14.23 13.34
CA GLN A 54 -0.01 13.56 12.25
C GLN A 54 0.69 12.23 12.00
N HIS A 55 -0.10 11.21 11.67
CA HIS A 55 0.39 9.93 11.17
C HIS A 55 -0.06 9.78 9.73
N ILE A 56 0.90 9.63 8.80
CA ILE A 56 0.64 9.48 7.37
C ILE A 56 0.88 8.02 6.97
N TYR A 57 -0.17 7.36 6.51
CA TYR A 57 -0.07 6.05 5.87
C TYR A 57 0.12 6.24 4.38
N VAL A 58 1.18 5.67 3.84
CA VAL A 58 1.58 5.78 2.42
C VAL A 58 1.54 4.38 1.82
N CYS A 59 0.58 4.13 0.93
CA CYS A 59 0.30 2.78 0.46
C CYS A 59 0.49 2.64 -1.05
N GLU A 60 1.15 1.56 -1.43
CA GLU A 60 1.17 1.04 -2.80
C GLU A 60 0.31 -0.22 -2.85
N VAL A 61 -0.56 -0.35 -3.87
CA VAL A 61 -1.61 -1.36 -3.93
C VAL A 61 -1.59 -2.14 -5.24
N VAL A 62 -1.29 -3.43 -5.17
CA VAL A 62 -1.44 -4.37 -6.29
C VAL A 62 -2.68 -5.22 -6.08
N THR A 63 -3.49 -5.40 -7.13
CA THR A 63 -4.76 -6.16 -7.07
C THR A 63 -4.75 -7.46 -7.87
N HIS A 64 -3.59 -7.87 -8.39
CA HIS A 64 -3.47 -9.07 -9.20
C HIS A 64 -3.71 -10.35 -8.39
N LEU A 65 -4.72 -11.11 -8.79
CA LEU A 65 -5.04 -12.40 -8.15
C LEU A 65 -4.17 -13.56 -8.66
N GLY A 66 -3.43 -13.36 -9.74
CA GLY A 66 -2.52 -14.36 -10.32
C GLY A 66 -1.18 -14.50 -9.60
N GLY A 67 -0.90 -13.66 -8.59
CA GLY A 67 0.32 -13.75 -7.80
C GLY A 67 1.55 -13.05 -8.39
N SER A 68 1.44 -12.45 -9.58
CA SER A 68 2.47 -11.60 -10.18
C SER A 68 2.23 -10.13 -9.84
N LEU A 69 3.30 -9.38 -9.57
CA LEU A 69 3.20 -7.96 -9.22
C LEU A 69 3.22 -7.07 -10.46
N TYR A 70 4.40 -6.74 -10.98
CA TYR A 70 4.56 -5.92 -12.18
C TYR A 70 5.18 -6.74 -13.31
N SER A 71 4.89 -6.34 -14.55
CA SER A 71 5.45 -6.96 -15.75
C SER A 71 6.34 -5.98 -16.49
N GLY A 72 7.57 -6.37 -16.78
CA GLY A 72 8.52 -5.50 -17.48
C GLY A 72 9.94 -6.05 -17.44
N THR A 73 10.88 -5.19 -17.77
CA THR A 73 12.33 -5.45 -17.69
C THR A 73 12.94 -4.40 -16.80
N PRO A 74 13.79 -4.76 -15.83
CA PRO A 74 14.44 -3.77 -14.99
C PRO A 74 15.26 -2.80 -15.83
N ASP A 75 15.16 -1.53 -15.51
CA ASP A 75 15.89 -0.44 -16.15
C ASP A 75 17.35 -0.47 -15.69
N ASP A 76 17.58 -0.62 -14.39
CA ASP A 76 18.90 -0.80 -13.82
C ASP A 76 19.19 -2.29 -13.52
N LYS A 77 20.27 -2.79 -14.14
CA LYS A 77 20.70 -4.19 -14.09
C LYS A 77 21.83 -4.44 -13.08
N GLU A 78 22.22 -3.42 -12.34
CA GLU A 78 23.25 -3.48 -11.31
C GLU A 78 22.66 -3.33 -9.89
N GLY A 79 21.37 -3.00 -9.77
CA GLY A 79 20.69 -2.91 -8.48
C GLY A 79 20.51 -4.25 -7.76
N TRP A 80 20.35 -4.19 -6.44
CA TRP A 80 20.25 -5.36 -5.55
C TRP A 80 19.10 -6.31 -5.91
N TRP A 81 18.04 -5.81 -6.55
CA TRP A 81 16.90 -6.62 -7.00
C TRP A 81 17.28 -7.71 -8.00
N MET A 82 18.46 -7.60 -8.63
CA MET A 82 18.98 -8.60 -9.56
C MET A 82 19.44 -9.90 -8.88
N ASP A 83 19.61 -9.90 -7.56
CA ASP A 83 20.10 -11.06 -6.80
C ASP A 83 18.98 -12.07 -6.46
N TYR A 84 17.73 -11.66 -6.59
CA TYR A 84 16.59 -12.39 -6.03
C TYR A 84 15.89 -13.32 -7.02
N SER A 85 16.26 -13.37 -8.30
CA SER A 85 15.69 -14.31 -9.28
C SER A 85 16.54 -14.41 -10.55
N ASN A 86 16.10 -15.23 -11.51
CA ASN A 86 16.53 -15.15 -12.90
C ASN A 86 15.41 -14.60 -13.81
N THR A 87 14.27 -14.23 -13.24
CA THR A 87 13.08 -13.81 -13.97
C THR A 87 13.03 -12.29 -14.06
N SER A 88 13.02 -11.77 -15.30
CA SER A 88 12.95 -10.33 -15.58
C SER A 88 11.80 -9.62 -14.88
N SER A 89 10.62 -10.25 -14.77
CA SER A 89 9.47 -9.63 -14.11
C SER A 89 9.63 -9.49 -12.60
N TYR A 90 10.38 -10.37 -11.94
CA TYR A 90 10.64 -10.25 -10.50
C TYR A 90 11.56 -9.07 -10.23
N HIS A 91 12.65 -8.96 -10.98
CA HIS A 91 13.58 -7.84 -10.87
C HIS A 91 12.87 -6.51 -11.16
N TYR A 92 12.08 -6.47 -12.24
CA TYR A 92 11.30 -5.29 -12.56
C TYR A 92 10.29 -4.92 -11.47
N SER A 93 9.65 -5.91 -10.83
CA SER A 93 8.71 -5.65 -9.74
C SER A 93 9.40 -5.03 -8.54
N LEU A 94 10.55 -5.57 -8.14
CA LEU A 94 11.32 -5.06 -7.00
C LEU A 94 11.88 -3.67 -7.28
N GLU A 95 12.43 -3.42 -8.48
CA GLU A 95 12.88 -2.08 -8.88
C GLU A 95 11.72 -1.07 -8.90
N THR A 96 10.57 -1.47 -9.44
CA THR A 96 9.39 -0.59 -9.50
C THR A 96 8.93 -0.20 -8.10
N LEU A 97 8.81 -1.17 -7.19
CA LEU A 97 8.42 -0.92 -5.81
C LEU A 97 9.45 -0.05 -5.09
N TRP A 98 10.74 -0.33 -5.25
CA TRP A 98 11.82 0.48 -4.70
C TRP A 98 11.68 1.95 -5.11
N ARG A 99 11.60 2.22 -6.42
CA ARG A 99 11.46 3.58 -6.94
C ARG A 99 10.21 4.27 -6.39
N LYS A 100 9.07 3.58 -6.40
CA LYS A 100 7.80 4.12 -5.88
C LYS A 100 7.89 4.50 -4.40
N PHE A 101 8.48 3.66 -3.56
CA PHE A 101 8.60 3.96 -2.13
C PHE A 101 9.61 5.06 -1.84
N ILE A 102 10.75 5.10 -2.53
CA ILE A 102 11.73 6.18 -2.39
C ILE A 102 11.12 7.53 -2.83
N ASP A 103 10.45 7.57 -3.98
CA ASP A 103 9.79 8.78 -4.47
C ASP A 103 8.68 9.22 -3.49
N ALA A 104 7.89 8.28 -2.99
CA ALA A 104 6.82 8.57 -2.04
C ALA A 104 7.37 9.07 -0.69
N HIS A 105 8.47 8.50 -0.20
CA HIS A 105 9.16 8.95 1.00
C HIS A 105 9.63 10.39 0.86
N GLN A 106 10.33 10.73 -0.23
CA GLN A 106 10.77 12.10 -0.49
C GLN A 106 9.58 13.07 -0.47
N TYR A 107 8.49 12.71 -1.13
CA TYR A 107 7.31 13.57 -1.20
C TYR A 107 6.65 13.81 0.16
N VAL A 108 6.45 12.76 0.95
CA VAL A 108 5.80 12.93 2.27
C VAL A 108 6.71 13.60 3.27
N ASP A 109 8.02 13.41 3.18
CA ASP A 109 9.00 14.13 4.00
C ASP A 109 8.98 15.64 3.71
N GLU A 110 8.95 16.02 2.43
CA GLU A 110 8.84 17.44 2.03
C GLU A 110 7.48 18.05 2.39
N THR A 111 6.40 17.27 2.28
CA THR A 111 5.02 17.76 2.47
C THR A 111 4.60 17.78 3.94
N PHE A 112 5.06 16.82 4.74
CA PHE A 112 4.65 16.58 6.13
C PHE A 112 5.85 16.38 7.08
N PRO A 113 6.87 17.28 7.10
CA PRO A 113 8.18 17.05 7.71
C PRO A 113 8.22 16.80 9.23
N ASN A 114 7.08 16.86 9.92
CA ASN A 114 6.97 16.62 11.37
C ASN A 114 5.97 15.50 11.69
N ALA A 115 5.50 14.77 10.69
CA ALA A 115 4.59 13.66 10.87
C ALA A 115 5.35 12.36 11.10
N GLU A 116 4.64 11.37 11.61
CA GLU A 116 5.09 9.98 11.66
C GLU A 116 4.59 9.27 10.39
N TYR A 117 5.43 8.40 9.82
CA TYR A 117 5.11 7.73 8.56
C TYR A 117 4.87 6.23 8.77
N SER A 118 4.04 5.64 7.92
CA SER A 118 3.96 4.19 7.76
C SER A 118 3.79 3.85 6.30
N PHE A 119 4.85 3.30 5.71
CA PHE A 119 4.84 2.83 4.34
C PHE A 119 4.30 1.41 4.30
N GLN A 120 3.41 1.13 3.34
CA GLN A 120 2.75 -0.16 3.26
C GLN A 120 2.63 -0.65 1.83
N PHE A 121 3.01 -1.90 1.60
CA PHE A 121 2.74 -2.58 0.34
C PHE A 121 1.59 -3.57 0.49
N TRP A 122 0.50 -3.36 -0.26
CA TRP A 122 -0.70 -4.19 -0.20
C TRP A 122 -0.82 -5.06 -1.44
N ALA A 123 -0.86 -6.39 -1.27
CA ALA A 123 -1.15 -7.31 -2.36
C ALA A 123 -1.91 -8.57 -1.88
N PRO A 124 -3.09 -8.89 -2.46
CA PRO A 124 -3.91 -10.01 -1.99
C PRO A 124 -3.22 -11.36 -2.22
N VAL A 125 -2.49 -11.49 -3.32
CA VAL A 125 -1.81 -12.73 -3.69
C VAL A 125 -0.42 -12.39 -4.21
N VAL A 126 0.60 -12.92 -3.54
CA VAL A 126 1.98 -12.95 -4.05
C VAL A 126 2.43 -14.39 -4.18
N THR A 127 3.02 -14.72 -5.33
CA THR A 127 3.53 -16.06 -5.62
C THR A 127 4.74 -16.36 -4.74
N GLY A 128 4.81 -17.58 -4.23
CA GLY A 128 5.94 -18.05 -3.42
C GLY A 128 5.77 -17.85 -1.91
N SER A 129 4.64 -17.31 -1.43
CA SER A 129 4.40 -17.11 0.01
C SER A 129 4.49 -18.40 0.83
N GLN A 130 3.90 -19.49 0.34
CA GLN A 130 3.86 -20.77 1.06
C GLN A 130 5.21 -21.49 1.18
N ASN A 131 6.17 -21.17 0.31
CA ASN A 131 7.47 -21.83 0.25
C ASN A 131 8.63 -20.84 0.35
N HIS A 132 8.36 -19.60 0.77
CA HIS A 132 9.34 -18.54 0.90
C HIS A 132 10.18 -18.38 -0.38
N GLY A 133 9.47 -18.25 -1.51
CA GLY A 133 10.06 -18.16 -2.84
C GLY A 133 10.84 -16.87 -3.08
N TYR A 134 11.57 -16.84 -4.19
CA TYR A 134 12.44 -15.74 -4.61
C TYR A 134 11.82 -14.34 -4.55
N LEU A 135 10.56 -14.17 -4.99
CA LEU A 135 9.88 -12.88 -4.92
C LEU A 135 9.61 -12.45 -3.47
N ILE A 136 9.28 -13.39 -2.58
CA ILE A 136 9.05 -13.10 -1.16
C ILE A 136 10.35 -12.65 -0.49
N GLN A 137 11.44 -13.38 -0.72
CA GLN A 137 12.77 -12.98 -0.23
C GLN A 137 13.18 -11.59 -0.74
N GLY A 138 12.85 -11.28 -2.00
CA GLY A 138 13.13 -9.96 -2.57
C GLY A 138 12.28 -8.85 -1.97
N LEU A 139 11.02 -9.12 -1.60
CA LEU A 139 10.17 -8.15 -0.90
C LEU A 139 10.64 -7.94 0.55
N GLU A 140 11.07 -8.99 1.24
CA GLU A 140 11.67 -8.85 2.58
C GLU A 140 12.96 -8.02 2.50
N LYS A 141 13.78 -8.24 1.46
CA LYS A 141 14.95 -7.37 1.22
C LYS A 141 14.57 -5.92 0.91
N LEU A 142 13.47 -5.70 0.18
CA LEU A 142 12.95 -4.37 -0.08
C LEU A 142 12.65 -3.63 1.23
N GLU A 143 12.05 -4.32 2.21
CA GLU A 143 11.78 -3.77 3.55
C GLU A 143 13.10 -3.37 4.25
N ASP A 144 14.08 -4.27 4.28
CA ASP A 144 15.40 -3.99 4.88
C ASP A 144 16.11 -2.79 4.20
N GLU A 145 16.21 -2.79 2.87
CA GLU A 145 16.90 -1.73 2.11
C GLU A 145 16.17 -0.38 2.26
N PHE A 146 14.84 -0.39 2.39
CA PHE A 146 14.07 0.82 2.58
C PHE A 146 14.29 1.42 3.96
N GLU A 147 14.31 0.60 5.01
CA GLU A 147 14.64 1.04 6.37
C GLU A 147 16.09 1.54 6.46
N ASP A 148 17.04 0.84 5.83
CA ASP A 148 18.45 1.25 5.80
C ASP A 148 18.66 2.60 5.10
N GLU A 149 17.95 2.87 3.99
CA GLU A 149 18.08 4.10 3.21
C GLU A 149 17.34 5.29 3.84
N THR A 150 16.14 5.07 4.37
CA THR A 150 15.24 6.15 4.80
C THR A 150 15.14 6.31 6.32
N GLY A 151 15.43 5.24 7.08
CA GLY A 151 15.14 5.15 8.51
C GLY A 151 13.68 4.84 8.84
N GLU A 152 12.82 4.66 7.83
CA GLU A 152 11.39 4.38 7.98
C GLU A 152 11.05 2.93 7.64
N GLN A 153 10.07 2.35 8.34
CA GLN A 153 9.67 0.96 8.11
C GLN A 153 8.71 0.82 6.92
N LEU A 154 8.88 -0.27 6.15
CA LEU A 154 7.98 -0.68 5.08
C LEU A 154 7.22 -1.96 5.45
N GLU A 155 5.94 -1.83 5.78
CA GLU A 155 5.12 -2.98 6.12
C GLU A 155 4.63 -3.72 4.87
N LEU A 156 5.04 -4.99 4.71
CA LEU A 156 4.47 -5.87 3.71
C LEU A 156 3.12 -6.43 4.20
N ILE A 157 2.04 -6.12 3.50
CA ILE A 157 0.67 -6.61 3.74
C ILE A 157 0.25 -7.48 2.57
N THR A 158 0.75 -8.71 2.59
CA THR A 158 0.57 -9.67 1.51
C THR A 158 -0.14 -10.96 1.97
N ASN A 159 -0.81 -11.66 1.04
CA ASN A 159 -1.39 -12.99 1.25
C ASN A 159 -2.26 -13.10 2.53
N ALA A 160 -1.79 -13.84 3.54
CA ALA A 160 -2.53 -14.07 4.78
C ALA A 160 -2.79 -12.77 5.53
N LYS A 161 -1.77 -11.91 5.64
CA LYS A 161 -1.90 -10.61 6.31
C LYS A 161 -2.87 -9.69 5.57
N TYR A 162 -2.88 -9.71 4.24
CA TYR A 162 -3.92 -9.01 3.47
C TYR A 162 -5.31 -9.55 3.81
N SER A 163 -5.46 -10.87 3.86
CA SER A 163 -6.74 -11.52 4.17
C SER A 163 -7.23 -11.12 5.56
N ASP A 164 -6.36 -11.13 6.57
CA ASP A 164 -6.68 -10.74 7.94
C ASP A 164 -7.21 -9.30 7.99
N ARG A 165 -6.54 -8.36 7.31
CA ARG A 165 -6.96 -6.94 7.24
C ARG A 165 -8.34 -6.77 6.58
N ILE A 166 -8.64 -7.56 5.55
CA ILE A 166 -9.95 -7.52 4.90
C ILE A 166 -11.03 -8.17 5.79
N GLU A 167 -10.71 -9.24 6.51
CA GLU A 167 -11.65 -9.83 7.48
C GLU A 167 -11.97 -8.84 8.62
N ASP A 168 -10.99 -8.11 9.15
CA ASP A 168 -11.23 -7.04 10.13
C ASP A 168 -12.23 -5.99 9.60
N LEU A 169 -12.08 -5.61 8.32
CA LEU A 169 -12.98 -4.66 7.67
C LEU A 169 -14.38 -5.25 7.46
N ARG A 170 -14.50 -6.54 7.13
CA ARG A 170 -15.77 -7.24 7.00
C ARG A 170 -16.48 -7.39 8.35
N ASP A 171 -15.74 -7.74 9.39
CA ASP A 171 -16.26 -7.84 10.75
C ASP A 171 -16.82 -6.51 11.23
N LYS A 172 -16.09 -5.41 10.96
CA LYS A 172 -16.59 -4.06 11.21
C LYS A 172 -17.86 -3.73 10.41
N ALA A 173 -18.00 -4.26 9.19
CA ALA A 173 -19.15 -4.00 8.32
C ALA A 173 -20.43 -4.77 8.71
N LYS A 174 -20.32 -5.91 9.41
CA LYS A 174 -21.47 -6.73 9.83
C LYS A 174 -22.44 -5.95 10.73
N ASP A 175 -21.90 -5.27 11.73
CA ASP A 175 -22.69 -4.62 12.78
C ASP A 175 -22.87 -3.10 12.57
N ASP A 176 -22.31 -2.55 11.49
CA ASP A 176 -22.31 -1.13 11.21
C ASP A 176 -23.14 -0.81 9.97
N THR A 177 -24.24 -0.07 10.14
CA THR A 177 -25.11 0.35 9.03
C THR A 177 -24.91 1.79 8.61
N SER A 178 -23.99 2.51 9.26
CA SER A 178 -23.72 3.93 9.04
C SER A 178 -23.08 4.16 7.67
N ASN A 179 -23.41 5.27 7.02
CA ASN A 179 -22.82 5.63 5.73
C ASN A 179 -21.62 6.56 5.92
N TYR A 180 -20.41 6.04 5.69
CA TYR A 180 -19.14 6.76 5.82
C TYR A 180 -18.68 7.43 4.52
N GLY A 181 -19.47 7.35 3.44
CA GLY A 181 -19.06 7.84 2.12
C GLY A 181 -17.95 7.00 1.47
N SER A 182 -17.64 5.81 2.02
CA SER A 182 -16.69 4.85 1.45
C SER A 182 -17.42 3.79 0.63
N PRO A 183 -17.27 3.76 -0.72
CA PRO A 183 -17.98 2.82 -1.58
C PRO A 183 -17.63 1.36 -1.31
N ALA A 184 -16.35 1.04 -1.06
CA ALA A 184 -15.92 -0.32 -0.78
C ALA A 184 -16.47 -0.82 0.57
N PHE A 185 -16.41 0.00 1.62
CA PHE A 185 -17.02 -0.37 2.89
C PHE A 185 -18.53 -0.53 2.78
N ARG A 186 -19.20 0.37 2.03
CA ARG A 186 -20.64 0.26 1.79
C ARG A 186 -21.00 -1.04 1.05
N PHE A 187 -20.16 -1.47 0.12
CA PHE A 187 -20.34 -2.75 -0.57
C PHE A 187 -20.23 -3.93 0.42
N LEU A 188 -19.24 -3.93 1.32
CA LEU A 188 -19.13 -4.94 2.37
C LEU A 188 -20.34 -4.94 3.30
N GLN A 189 -20.80 -3.77 3.78
CA GLN A 189 -22.01 -3.66 4.60
C GLN A 189 -23.23 -4.29 3.91
N ILE A 190 -23.39 -4.05 2.60
CA ILE A 190 -24.47 -4.66 1.82
C ILE A 190 -24.34 -6.18 1.86
N LEU A 191 -23.16 -6.73 1.52
CA LEU A 191 -22.93 -8.18 1.49
C LEU A 191 -23.18 -8.86 2.83
N GLU A 192 -22.73 -8.25 3.93
CA GLU A 192 -22.88 -8.82 5.27
C GLU A 192 -24.32 -8.71 5.83
N ASN A 193 -25.20 -7.93 5.18
CA ASN A 193 -26.60 -7.74 5.58
C ASN A 193 -27.62 -8.33 4.58
N LEU A 194 -27.18 -9.17 3.62
CA LEU A 194 -28.10 -9.90 2.73
C LEU A 194 -28.73 -11.10 3.47
N GLU A 195 -30.04 -11.26 3.33
CA GLU A 195 -30.83 -12.41 3.86
C GLU A 195 -30.86 -13.62 2.91
#